data_AF-A0AAU5TFA6-F1
#
_entry.id   AF-A0AAU5TFA6-F1
#
_cell.length_a   1.000
_cell.length_b   1.000
_cell.length_c   1.000
_cell.angle_alpha   90.00
_cell.angle_beta   90.00
_cell.angle_gamma   90.00
#
_symmetry.space_group_name_H-M   'P 1'
#
loop_
_entity.id
_entity.type
_entity.pdbx_description
1 polymer ?
#
loop_
_entity_poly.entity_id
_entity_poly.type
_entity_poly.pdbx_seq_one_letter_code
_entity_poly.pdbx_strand_id
1 'polypeptide(L)'
;MTQAHAAEHAAVPAAVTVAARPDYEQLALDTLGEVTRGDFTAVSARFDEALRGQATAEFLAKSWNDYQKTFGRFESHGDPKQVASGNGNVVDVPLHMAKQPGTFRVTFNTDGQIVGLFFLRTGVPVP
;
A
#
# COMPACT_ATOMS: atom_id res chain seq x y z
N MET A 1 21.31 -35.69 -54.77
CA MET A 1 22.43 -35.32 -53.87
C MET A 1 22.18 -33.87 -53.48
N THR A 2 21.87 -33.44 -52.26
CA THR A 2 21.90 -34.03 -50.92
C THR A 2 20.95 -33.20 -50.05
N GLN A 3 20.12 -33.88 -49.26
CA GLN A 3 19.40 -33.33 -48.11
C GLN A 3 20.40 -33.16 -46.96
N ALA A 4 20.44 -31.98 -46.32
CA ALA A 4 20.88 -31.79 -44.93
C ALA A 4 20.63 -30.33 -44.48
N HIS A 5 19.64 -30.14 -43.61
CA HIS A 5 19.81 -29.25 -42.45
C HIS A 5 18.92 -29.80 -41.33
N ALA A 6 19.54 -30.62 -40.49
CA ALA A 6 19.13 -30.80 -39.10
C ALA A 6 19.75 -29.66 -38.28
N ALA A 7 19.22 -29.48 -37.06
CA ALA A 7 19.59 -28.49 -36.04
C ALA A 7 19.01 -27.09 -36.30
N GLU A 8 18.34 -26.42 -35.38
CA GLU A 8 18.22 -26.61 -33.94
C GLU A 8 16.94 -25.88 -33.49
N HIS A 9 16.18 -26.48 -32.58
CA HIS A 9 15.26 -25.73 -31.73
C HIS A 9 16.13 -24.77 -30.92
N ALA A 10 16.29 -23.53 -31.41
CA ALA A 10 16.95 -22.48 -30.67
C ALA A 10 16.08 -22.17 -29.44
N ALA A 11 16.65 -22.48 -28.29
CA ALA A 11 16.08 -22.27 -26.98
C ALA A 11 15.51 -20.87 -26.81
N VAL A 12 14.32 -20.82 -26.21
CA VAL A 12 13.76 -19.61 -25.62
C VAL A 12 14.81 -18.99 -24.69
N PRO A 13 15.17 -17.69 -24.81
CA PRO A 13 15.77 -17.03 -23.68
C PRO A 13 14.68 -16.90 -22.63
N ALA A 14 14.81 -17.67 -21.54
CA ALA A 14 14.05 -17.45 -20.32
C ALA A 14 14.24 -15.98 -19.93
N ALA A 15 13.22 -15.16 -20.21
CA ALA A 15 13.18 -13.80 -19.72
C ALA A 15 13.33 -13.90 -18.20
N VAL A 16 14.40 -13.31 -17.67
CA VAL A 16 14.57 -13.07 -16.24
C VAL A 16 13.25 -12.47 -15.75
N THR A 17 12.49 -13.24 -14.99
CA THR A 17 11.38 -12.69 -14.22
C THR A 17 12.06 -11.88 -13.13
N VAL A 18 12.34 -10.61 -13.41
CA VAL A 18 12.54 -9.63 -12.33
C VAL A 18 11.28 -9.76 -11.49
N ALA A 19 11.42 -10.18 -10.22
CA ALA A 19 10.30 -10.28 -9.31
C ALA A 19 9.49 -8.99 -9.44
N ALA A 20 8.25 -9.11 -9.93
CA ALA A 20 7.40 -7.95 -10.12
C ALA A 20 7.24 -7.27 -8.77
N ARG A 21 7.63 -5.99 -8.68
CA ARG A 21 7.43 -5.22 -7.45
C ARG A 21 5.94 -5.26 -7.10
N PRO A 22 5.58 -5.35 -5.81
CA PRO A 22 4.19 -5.30 -5.40
C PRO A 22 3.48 -4.06 -5.97
N ASP A 23 2.22 -4.21 -6.32
CA ASP A 23 1.35 -3.08 -6.64
C ASP A 23 0.99 -2.37 -5.32
N TYR A 24 1.82 -1.42 -4.91
CA TYR A 24 1.66 -0.70 -3.65
C TYR A 24 0.39 0.15 -3.62
N GLU A 25 -0.09 0.61 -4.78
CA GLU A 25 -1.32 1.38 -4.87
C GLU A 25 -2.53 0.50 -4.54
N GLN A 26 -2.59 -0.70 -5.11
CA GLN A 26 -3.61 -1.69 -4.75
C GLN A 26 -3.50 -2.14 -3.28
N LEU A 27 -2.29 -2.40 -2.78
CA LEU A 27 -2.09 -2.75 -1.37
C LEU A 27 -2.58 -1.65 -0.41
N ALA A 28 -2.39 -0.37 -0.77
CA ALA A 28 -2.90 0.75 0.01
C ALA A 28 -4.43 0.81 0.00
N LEU A 29 -5.06 0.55 -1.15
CA LEU A 29 -6.51 0.48 -1.27
C LEU A 29 -7.12 -0.69 -0.47
N ASP A 30 -6.51 -1.87 -0.52
CA ASP A 30 -6.94 -3.02 0.27
C ASP A 30 -6.84 -2.73 1.77
N THR A 31 -5.74 -2.11 2.19
CA THR A 31 -5.53 -1.69 3.58
C THR A 31 -6.56 -0.65 4.03
N LEU A 32 -6.87 0.34 3.18
CA LEU A 32 -7.93 1.31 3.46
C LEU A 32 -9.31 0.64 3.56
N GLY A 33 -9.58 -0.35 2.69
CA GLY A 33 -10.80 -1.16 2.75
C GLY A 33 -10.96 -1.87 4.09
N GLU A 34 -9.90 -2.46 4.62
CA GLU A 34 -9.92 -3.10 5.94
C GLU A 34 -10.10 -2.09 7.08
N VAL A 35 -9.40 -0.96 7.05
CA VAL A 35 -9.58 0.13 8.02
C VAL A 35 -11.03 0.60 8.07
N THR A 36 -11.66 0.79 6.91
CA THR A 36 -13.04 1.29 6.82
C THR A 36 -14.08 0.26 7.27
N ARG A 37 -13.80 -1.04 7.13
CA ARG A 37 -14.62 -2.14 7.68
C ARG A 37 -14.37 -2.39 9.17
N GLY A 38 -13.27 -1.87 9.72
CA GLY A 38 -12.86 -2.09 11.11
C GLY A 38 -12.00 -3.34 11.31
N ASP A 39 -11.47 -3.93 10.23
CA ASP A 39 -10.65 -5.16 10.25
C ASP A 39 -9.19 -4.86 10.64
N PHE A 40 -8.99 -4.18 11.77
CA PHE A 40 -7.66 -3.72 12.21
C PHE A 40 -6.69 -4.87 12.53
N THR A 41 -7.20 -6.04 12.88
CA THR A 41 -6.39 -7.25 13.03
C THR A 41 -5.74 -7.66 11.72
N ALA A 42 -6.47 -7.60 10.60
CA ALA A 42 -5.94 -7.90 9.27
C ALA A 42 -4.86 -6.90 8.85
N VAL A 43 -5.10 -5.61 9.11
CA VAL A 43 -4.11 -4.55 8.84
C VAL A 43 -2.83 -4.76 9.66
N SER A 44 -2.96 -4.99 10.97
CA SER A 44 -1.80 -5.16 11.86
C SER A 44 -0.99 -6.43 11.56
N ALA A 45 -1.61 -7.47 10.98
CA ALA A 45 -0.91 -8.66 10.55
C ALA A 45 0.09 -8.37 9.42
N ARG A 46 -0.15 -7.33 8.61
CA ARG A 46 0.74 -6.91 7.51
C ARG A 46 1.85 -5.95 7.94
N PHE A 47 1.87 -5.52 9.19
CA PHE A 47 2.94 -4.68 9.71
C PHE A 47 4.27 -5.42 9.68
N ASP A 48 5.37 -4.72 9.41
CA ASP A 48 6.70 -5.28 9.64
C ASP A 48 6.92 -5.54 11.15
N GLU A 49 7.89 -6.39 11.50
CA GLU A 49 8.25 -6.70 12.89
C GLU A 49 8.47 -5.44 13.73
N ALA A 50 9.18 -4.44 13.21
CA ALA A 50 9.44 -3.20 13.92
C ALA A 50 8.16 -2.43 14.24
N LEU A 51 7.23 -2.34 13.28
CA LEU A 51 5.97 -1.61 13.47
C LEU A 51 4.99 -2.37 14.37
N ARG A 52 4.97 -3.71 14.34
CA ARG A 52 4.16 -4.53 15.26
C ARG A 52 4.52 -4.28 16.72
N GLY A 53 5.79 -3.96 17.02
CA GLY A 53 6.23 -3.59 18.37
C GLY A 53 5.72 -2.22 18.84
N GLN A 54 5.19 -1.39 17.93
CA GLN A 54 4.79 -0.01 18.21
C GLN A 54 3.28 0.23 18.05
N ALA A 55 2.64 -0.44 17.10
CA ALA A 55 1.25 -0.22 16.74
C ALA A 55 0.47 -1.54 16.77
N THR A 56 -0.57 -1.57 17.60
CA THR A 56 -1.52 -2.69 17.70
C THR A 56 -2.78 -2.42 16.87
N ALA A 57 -3.59 -3.46 16.64
CA ALA A 57 -4.92 -3.31 16.05
C ALA A 57 -5.80 -2.33 16.86
N GLU A 58 -5.72 -2.35 18.20
CA GLU A 58 -6.46 -1.45 19.07
C GLU A 58 -6.01 0.00 18.94
N PHE A 59 -4.69 0.23 18.84
CA PHE A 59 -4.14 1.57 18.60
C PHE A 59 -4.60 2.13 17.25
N LEU A 60 -4.61 1.28 16.21
CA LEU A 60 -5.09 1.65 14.89
C LEU A 60 -6.59 1.99 14.90
N ALA A 61 -7.40 1.16 15.57
CA ALA A 61 -8.83 1.39 15.74
C ALA A 61 -9.12 2.73 16.43
N LYS A 62 -8.39 3.02 17.52
CA LYS A 62 -8.50 4.28 18.24
C LYS A 62 -8.12 5.46 17.35
N SER A 63 -7.01 5.34 16.61
CA SER A 63 -6.52 6.39 15.72
C SER A 63 -7.52 6.72 14.61
N TRP A 64 -8.13 5.70 14.00
CA TRP A 64 -9.19 5.89 13.01
C TRP A 64 -10.45 6.54 13.60
N ASN A 65 -10.84 6.15 14.82
CA ASN A 65 -11.98 6.75 15.51
C ASN A 65 -11.75 8.24 15.82
N ASP A 66 -10.56 8.58 16.34
CA ASP A 66 -10.21 9.98 16.65
C ASP A 66 -10.08 10.83 15.38
N TYR A 67 -9.58 10.24 14.28
CA TYR A 67 -9.60 10.86 12.98
C TYR A 67 -11.03 11.18 12.51
N GLN A 68 -11.95 10.21 12.55
CA GLN A 68 -13.34 10.43 12.14
C GLN A 68 -14.11 11.43 13.02
N LYS A 69 -13.78 11.57 14.32
CA LYS A 69 -14.36 12.64 15.16
C LYS A 69 -14.06 14.03 14.61
N THR A 70 -12.84 14.21 14.10
CA THR A 70 -12.32 15.49 13.61
C THR A 70 -12.70 15.73 12.15
N PHE A 71 -12.54 14.73 11.28
CA PHE A 71 -12.72 14.84 9.83
C PHE A 71 -14.13 14.50 9.35
N GLY A 72 -14.96 13.91 10.22
CA GLY A 72 -16.27 13.38 9.86
C GLY A 72 -16.22 11.90 9.52
N ARG A 73 -17.38 11.31 9.25
CA ARG A 73 -17.46 9.92 8.78
C ARG A 73 -16.76 9.81 7.42
N PHE A 74 -16.09 8.68 7.19
CA PHE A 74 -15.62 8.33 5.85
C PHE A 74 -16.80 8.19 4.87
N GLU A 75 -16.61 8.73 3.66
CA GLU A 75 -17.61 8.68 2.59
C GLU A 75 -17.07 7.94 1.36
N SER A 76 -15.89 8.35 0.89
CA SER A 76 -15.20 7.74 -0.25
C SER A 76 -13.71 8.13 -0.26
N HIS A 77 -12.97 7.65 -1.25
CA HIS A 77 -11.59 8.03 -1.49
C HIS A 77 -11.39 8.41 -2.95
N GLY A 78 -10.34 9.19 -3.22
CA GLY A 78 -9.84 9.44 -4.58
C GLY A 78 -8.85 8.37 -5.03
N ASP A 79 -8.21 8.59 -6.17
CA ASP A 79 -7.21 7.67 -6.69
C ASP A 79 -5.96 7.62 -5.80
N PRO A 80 -5.39 6.42 -5.54
CA PRO A 80 -4.10 6.30 -4.88
C PRO A 80 -3.01 6.95 -5.73
N LYS A 81 -1.99 7.49 -5.07
CA LYS A 81 -0.82 8.05 -5.74
C LYS A 81 0.42 7.58 -5.03
N GLN A 82 1.23 6.79 -5.72
CA GLN A 82 2.58 6.51 -5.27
C GLN A 82 3.43 7.79 -5.30
N VAL A 83 3.97 8.17 -4.15
CA VAL A 83 4.78 9.37 -3.99
C VAL A 83 6.26 8.98 -4.02
N ALA A 84 7.05 9.69 -4.83
CA ALA A 84 8.47 9.42 -4.97
C ALA A 84 9.25 9.85 -3.70
N SER A 85 9.32 8.96 -2.71
CA SER A 85 10.48 8.89 -1.79
C SER A 85 11.61 8.14 -2.50
N GLY A 86 12.89 8.36 -2.17
CA GLY A 86 14.03 7.79 -2.91
C GLY A 86 13.98 6.28 -3.21
N ASN A 87 13.20 5.49 -2.46
CA ASN A 87 12.98 4.05 -2.65
C ASN A 87 11.51 3.67 -2.92
N GLY A 88 10.62 4.63 -3.16
CA GLY A 88 9.38 4.46 -3.92
C GLY A 88 8.22 3.74 -3.26
N ASN A 89 8.12 3.61 -1.94
CA ASN A 89 7.06 2.78 -1.34
C ASN A 89 6.05 3.56 -0.48
N VAL A 90 5.89 4.85 -0.71
CA VAL A 90 4.85 5.65 -0.03
C VAL A 90 3.67 5.82 -0.96
N VAL A 91 2.46 5.54 -0.49
CA VAL A 91 1.22 5.75 -1.24
C VAL A 91 0.31 6.65 -0.43
N ASP A 92 -0.15 7.72 -1.08
CA ASP A 92 -1.19 8.61 -0.57
C ASP A 92 -2.51 8.32 -1.24
N VAL A 93 -3.55 8.15 -0.44
CA VAL A 93 -4.94 8.01 -0.89
C VAL A 93 -5.72 9.22 -0.36
N PRO A 94 -6.22 10.13 -1.23
CA PRO A 94 -7.10 11.21 -0.81
C PRO A 94 -8.38 10.65 -0.19
N LEU A 95 -8.78 11.16 0.98
CA LEU A 95 -10.02 10.78 1.65
C LEU A 95 -11.07 11.88 1.53
N HIS A 96 -12.27 11.49 1.12
CA HIS A 96 -13.47 12.31 1.22
C HIS A 96 -14.18 11.94 2.52
N MET A 97 -14.24 12.91 3.44
CA MET A 97 -14.84 12.76 4.76
C MET A 97 -15.90 13.84 4.95
N ALA A 98 -16.94 13.52 5.74
CA ALA A 98 -18.13 14.35 5.83
C ALA A 98 -17.93 15.80 6.33
N LYS A 99 -16.83 16.11 7.03
CA LYS A 99 -16.54 17.49 7.51
C LYS A 99 -15.43 18.17 6.73
N GLN A 100 -14.34 17.47 6.44
CA GLN A 100 -13.20 18.03 5.70
C GLN A 100 -12.38 16.89 5.07
N PRO A 101 -11.74 17.11 3.91
CA PRO A 101 -10.92 16.09 3.27
C PRO A 101 -9.66 15.78 4.10
N GLY A 102 -9.05 14.64 3.81
CA GLY A 102 -7.73 14.32 4.34
C GLY A 102 -6.99 13.30 3.49
N THR A 103 -6.02 12.62 4.09
CA THR A 103 -5.13 11.70 3.37
C THR A 103 -4.87 10.47 4.23
N PHE A 104 -5.06 9.30 3.64
CA PHE A 104 -4.54 8.04 4.16
C PHE A 104 -3.18 7.79 3.51
N ARG A 105 -2.14 7.62 4.32
CA ARG A 105 -0.78 7.36 3.83
C ARG A 105 -0.31 6.02 4.34
N VAL A 106 0.24 5.20 3.44
CA VAL A 106 0.90 3.94 3.79
C VAL A 106 2.32 3.93 3.23
N THR A 107 3.26 3.48 4.05
CA THR A 107 4.64 3.23 3.64
C THR A 107 4.90 1.73 3.69
N PHE A 108 5.43 1.17 2.61
CA PHE A 108 5.76 -0.24 2.50
C PHE A 108 7.27 -0.49 2.46
N ASN A 109 7.72 -1.65 2.93
CA ASN A 109 9.06 -2.17 2.58
C ASN A 109 9.01 -2.87 1.20
N THR A 110 10.16 -3.37 0.74
CA THR A 110 10.30 -4.06 -0.56
C THR A 110 9.46 -5.33 -0.68
N ASP A 111 9.09 -5.92 0.45
CA ASP A 111 8.29 -7.14 0.55
C ASP A 111 6.78 -6.84 0.63
N GLY A 112 6.39 -5.56 0.60
CA GLY A 112 4.99 -5.13 0.67
C GLY A 112 4.42 -5.11 2.09
N GLN A 113 5.23 -5.30 3.13
CA GLN A 113 4.78 -5.12 4.52
C GLN A 113 4.70 -3.64 4.85
N ILE A 114 3.77 -3.30 5.73
CA ILE A 114 3.54 -1.93 6.17
C ILE A 114 4.59 -1.56 7.21
N VAL A 115 5.39 -0.54 6.92
CA VAL A 115 6.37 0.06 7.84
C VAL A 115 5.90 1.42 8.37
N GLY A 116 4.81 1.95 7.84
CA GLY A 116 4.13 3.13 8.38
C GLY A 116 2.70 3.26 7.85
N LEU A 117 1.79 3.75 8.69
CA LEU A 117 0.39 4.00 8.34
C LEU A 117 -0.09 5.25 9.07
N PHE A 118 -0.64 6.20 8.34
CA PHE A 118 -1.00 7.52 8.87
C PHE A 118 -2.37 8.00 8.39
N PHE A 119 -3.10 8.66 9.29
CA PHE A 119 -4.29 9.45 8.98
C PHE A 119 -3.95 10.93 9.09
N LEU A 120 -3.94 11.63 7.96
CA LEU A 120 -3.36 12.96 7.83
C LEU A 120 -4.42 13.97 7.35
N ARG A 121 -4.12 15.25 7.55
CA ARG A 121 -4.78 16.33 6.80
C ARG A 121 -4.22 16.35 5.38
N THR A 122 -4.97 16.89 4.44
CA THR A 122 -4.50 17.03 3.06
C THR A 122 -3.24 17.89 2.98
N GLY A 123 -2.27 17.50 2.14
CA GLY A 123 -1.08 18.29 1.84
C GLY A 123 0.10 18.14 2.81
N VAL A 124 0.03 17.19 3.76
CA VAL A 124 1.18 16.86 4.61
C VAL A 124 2.33 16.32 3.73
N PRO A 125 3.53 16.93 3.74
CA PRO A 125 4.66 16.47 2.93
C PRO A 125 5.06 15.03 3.25
N VAL A 126 5.60 14.31 2.26
CA VAL A 126 6.25 13.03 2.50
C VAL A 126 7.63 13.31 3.12
N PRO A 127 7.97 12.67 4.26
CA PRO A 127 9.28 12.83 4.88
C PRO A 127 10.42 12.27 4.02
#